data_AF-A0A0Q6D7D5-F1
#
_entry.id   AF-A0A0Q6D7D5-F1
#
_cell.length_a   1.000
_cell.length_b   1.000
_cell.length_c   1.000
_cell.angle_alpha   90.00
_cell.angle_beta   90.00
_cell.angle_gamma   90.00
#
_symmetry.space_group_name_H-M   'P 1'
#
loop_
_entity.id
_entity.type
_entity.pdbx_description
1 polymer ?
#
loop_
_entity_poly.entity_id
_entity_poly.type
_entity_poly.pdbx_seq_one_letter_code
_entity_poly.pdbx_strand_id
1 'polypeptide(L)'
;MTPFEEPEFESQVADAGDDAGDPAEAFEALRQTVEDLAGNLSREMTTIRKGVEAAFDRIEGFQQPTDYSVDLGRLVQGLAEVQERLKGVEASPILKNGPEHHARALERSGESLVKTAAQQFQIEARDLQRVARDMASQIASARERRTQDRWLGVCGLAGFAAGILAILFLPAILPGPVAPHVASVVMAKPLWQAGMSIMEFDDAAVWDRVVTADELFRANRAEVAACQAAAAKTGKDQACMITVAVGR
;
A
#
# COMPACT_ATOMS: atom_id res chain seq x y z
N MET A 1 -85.96 -53.88 64.28
CA MET A 1 -86.28 -53.62 62.88
C MET A 1 -86.86 -52.22 62.85
N THR A 2 -86.03 -51.20 62.53
CA THR A 2 -86.17 -50.38 61.30
C THR A 2 -87.22 -49.29 61.52
N PRO A 3 -87.66 -48.53 60.51
CA PRO A 3 -87.01 -47.84 59.38
C PRO A 3 -87.13 -46.28 59.57
N PHE A 4 -86.81 -45.47 58.52
CA PHE A 4 -87.56 -44.26 58.05
C PHE A 4 -87.81 -43.05 59.00
N GLU A 5 -88.04 -41.77 58.63
CA GLU A 5 -88.17 -40.96 57.40
C GLU A 5 -88.27 -39.46 57.86
N GLU A 6 -87.70 -38.52 57.10
CA GLU A 6 -88.20 -37.18 56.65
C GLU A 6 -89.12 -36.24 57.52
N PRO A 7 -89.62 -35.06 57.04
CA PRO A 7 -89.24 -33.72 57.53
C PRO A 7 -90.42 -32.83 58.05
N GLU A 8 -90.16 -31.51 58.14
CA GLU A 8 -91.07 -30.35 58.03
C GLU A 8 -91.40 -29.43 59.24
N PHE A 9 -91.86 -28.23 58.84
CA PHE A 9 -91.70 -26.86 59.35
C PHE A 9 -92.85 -26.39 60.27
N GLU A 10 -92.90 -25.07 60.56
CA GLU A 10 -94.02 -24.32 61.15
C GLU A 10 -95.40 -25.00 61.09
N SER A 11 -96.12 -24.95 62.21
CA SER A 11 -97.59 -25.04 62.21
C SER A 11 -98.19 -23.71 61.75
N GLN A 12 -98.82 -23.69 60.58
CA GLN A 12 -100.01 -22.85 60.37
C GLN A 12 -101.18 -23.57 61.05
N VAL A 13 -101.61 -23.01 62.18
CA VAL A 13 -103.00 -23.02 62.67
C VAL A 13 -103.60 -24.39 63.03
N ALA A 14 -103.77 -24.58 64.34
CA ALA A 14 -104.98 -25.07 64.99
C ALA A 14 -105.87 -26.07 64.23
N ASP A 15 -105.95 -27.29 64.76
CA ASP A 15 -107.24 -27.77 65.27
C ASP A 15 -107.03 -28.56 66.56
N ALA A 16 -108.02 -28.44 67.42
CA ALA A 16 -108.08 -28.78 68.83
C ALA A 16 -108.17 -30.29 69.12
N GLY A 17 -107.96 -30.63 70.40
CA GLY A 17 -108.35 -31.91 70.99
C GLY A 17 -107.26 -32.45 71.91
N ASP A 18 -107.12 -31.91 73.12
CA ASP A 18 -107.80 -32.44 74.31
C ASP A 18 -107.25 -33.83 74.71
N ASP A 19 -106.00 -33.86 75.20
CA ASP A 19 -105.61 -34.83 76.21
C ASP A 19 -104.54 -34.21 77.13
N ALA A 20 -104.79 -34.28 78.43
CA ALA A 20 -104.02 -33.58 79.45
C ALA A 20 -102.64 -34.24 79.68
N GLY A 21 -101.56 -33.58 79.24
CA GLY A 21 -100.17 -34.02 79.46
C GLY A 21 -99.49 -33.34 80.66
N ASP A 22 -98.75 -34.13 81.45
CA ASP A 22 -98.18 -33.81 82.77
C ASP A 22 -97.06 -32.72 82.73
N PRO A 23 -97.10 -31.67 83.59
CA PRO A 23 -96.05 -30.64 83.71
C PRO A 23 -94.63 -31.16 84.04
N ALA A 24 -94.49 -32.41 84.49
CA ALA A 24 -93.17 -32.98 84.79
C ALA A 24 -92.26 -33.10 83.55
N GLU A 25 -92.80 -33.37 82.36
CA GLU A 25 -92.00 -33.58 81.15
C GLU A 25 -91.36 -32.28 80.62
N ALA A 26 -92.05 -31.14 80.73
CA ALA A 26 -91.54 -29.85 80.26
C ALA A 26 -90.33 -29.37 81.08
N PHE A 27 -90.32 -29.62 82.39
CA PHE A 27 -89.18 -29.25 83.26
C PHE A 27 -87.95 -30.11 82.99
N GLU A 28 -88.14 -31.38 82.68
CA GLU A 28 -87.04 -32.29 82.38
C GLU A 28 -86.36 -31.96 81.05
N ALA A 29 -87.13 -31.57 80.02
CA ALA A 29 -86.59 -31.07 78.76
C ALA A 29 -85.77 -29.78 78.92
N LEU A 30 -86.22 -28.88 79.80
CA LEU A 30 -85.47 -27.66 80.14
C LEU A 30 -84.16 -28.00 80.88
N ARG A 31 -84.18 -28.97 81.80
CA ARG A 31 -82.99 -29.39 82.55
C ARG A 31 -81.90 -29.89 81.60
N GLN A 32 -82.26 -30.74 80.65
CA GLN A 32 -81.30 -31.33 79.69
C GLN A 32 -80.66 -30.27 78.79
N THR A 33 -81.44 -29.31 78.28
CA THR A 33 -80.89 -28.22 77.45
C THR A 33 -79.92 -27.31 78.22
N VAL A 34 -80.19 -27.05 79.50
CA VAL A 34 -79.26 -26.30 80.37
C VAL A 34 -77.97 -27.07 80.62
N GLU A 35 -78.04 -28.39 80.83
CA GLU A 35 -76.86 -29.24 81.02
C GLU A 35 -75.98 -29.31 79.76
N ASP A 36 -76.58 -29.43 78.57
CA ASP A 36 -75.85 -29.41 77.30
C ASP A 36 -75.17 -28.06 77.05
N LEU A 37 -75.85 -26.94 77.34
CA LEU A 37 -75.28 -25.60 77.20
C LEU A 37 -74.10 -25.40 78.16
N ALA A 38 -74.23 -25.86 79.42
CA ALA A 38 -73.16 -25.82 80.40
C ALA A 38 -71.94 -26.65 79.96
N GLY A 39 -72.18 -27.83 79.38
CA GLY A 39 -71.12 -28.69 78.83
C GLY A 39 -70.37 -28.04 77.66
N ASN A 40 -71.08 -27.37 76.75
CA ASN A 40 -70.46 -26.65 75.63
C ASN A 40 -69.62 -25.44 76.10
N LEU A 41 -70.15 -24.62 76.99
CA LEU A 41 -69.44 -23.46 77.52
C LEU A 41 -68.13 -23.85 78.21
N SER A 42 -68.13 -24.96 78.95
CA SER A 42 -66.94 -25.46 79.64
C SER A 42 -65.82 -25.89 78.66
N ARG A 43 -66.20 -26.47 77.51
CA ARG A 43 -65.26 -26.84 76.43
C ARG A 43 -64.66 -25.62 75.72
N GLU A 44 -65.46 -24.58 75.49
CA GLU A 44 -64.94 -23.34 74.89
C GLU A 44 -64.00 -22.61 75.86
N MET A 45 -64.34 -22.49 77.15
CA MET A 45 -63.44 -21.87 78.13
C MET A 45 -62.08 -22.59 78.25
N THR A 46 -62.07 -23.92 78.19
CA THR A 46 -60.81 -24.69 78.20
C THR A 46 -60.00 -24.47 76.94
N THR A 47 -60.65 -24.31 75.79
CA THR A 47 -59.98 -23.99 74.52
C THR A 47 -59.37 -22.58 74.55
N ILE A 48 -60.11 -21.59 75.03
CA ILE A 48 -59.62 -20.21 75.19
C ILE A 48 -58.43 -20.17 76.14
N ARG A 49 -58.51 -20.85 77.29
CA ARG A 49 -57.41 -20.91 78.26
C ARG A 49 -56.11 -21.45 77.64
N LYS A 50 -56.19 -22.56 76.90
CA LYS A 50 -55.02 -23.13 76.21
C LYS A 50 -54.48 -22.19 75.12
N GLY A 51 -55.38 -21.53 74.38
CA GLY A 51 -54.99 -20.54 73.38
C GLY A 51 -54.25 -19.33 73.98
N VAL A 52 -54.68 -18.88 75.16
CA VAL A 52 -54.07 -17.78 75.90
C VAL A 52 -52.70 -18.19 76.47
N GLU A 53 -52.59 -19.36 77.09
CA GLU A 53 -51.30 -19.88 77.61
C GLU A 53 -50.25 -19.98 76.48
N ALA A 54 -50.62 -20.52 75.31
CA ALA A 54 -49.72 -20.62 74.15
C ALA A 54 -49.37 -19.26 73.48
N ALA A 55 -50.15 -18.21 73.74
CA ALA A 55 -49.84 -16.86 73.29
C ALA A 55 -48.83 -16.20 74.24
N PHE A 56 -49.01 -16.38 75.56
CA PHE A 56 -48.10 -15.85 76.58
C PHE A 56 -46.70 -16.48 76.50
N ASP A 57 -46.58 -17.80 76.30
CA ASP A 57 -45.27 -18.46 76.13
C ASP A 57 -44.46 -17.88 74.96
N ARG A 58 -45.15 -17.49 73.87
CA ARG A 58 -44.51 -16.87 72.70
C ARG A 58 -44.04 -15.45 73.00
N ILE A 59 -44.84 -14.69 73.76
CA ILE A 59 -44.53 -13.32 74.14
C ILE A 59 -43.35 -13.29 75.11
N GLU A 60 -43.25 -14.23 76.04
CA GLU A 60 -42.06 -14.38 76.90
C GLU A 60 -40.79 -14.68 76.10
N GLY A 61 -40.89 -15.46 75.02
CA GLY A 61 -39.77 -15.73 74.11
C GLY A 61 -39.21 -14.48 73.41
N PHE A 62 -40.00 -13.42 73.23
CA PHE A 62 -39.55 -12.15 72.62
C PHE A 62 -38.95 -11.16 73.62
N GLN A 63 -39.04 -11.44 74.93
CA GLN A 63 -38.65 -10.50 75.99
C GLN A 63 -37.17 -10.58 76.38
N GLN A 64 -36.33 -11.20 75.54
CA GLN A 64 -34.88 -11.19 75.68
C GLN A 64 -34.32 -9.99 74.87
N PRO A 65 -33.61 -9.03 75.49
CA PRO A 65 -33.16 -7.83 74.79
C PRO A 65 -32.10 -8.17 73.73
N THR A 66 -32.44 -7.95 72.46
CA THR A 66 -31.50 -8.09 71.34
C THR A 66 -30.48 -6.94 71.38
N ASP A 67 -29.19 -7.25 71.50
CA ASP A 67 -28.13 -6.26 71.57
C ASP A 67 -27.69 -5.79 70.15
N TYR A 68 -28.09 -4.56 69.79
CA TYR A 68 -27.74 -3.92 68.52
C TYR A 68 -26.45 -3.08 68.57
N SER A 69 -25.72 -3.07 69.70
CA SER A 69 -24.51 -2.26 69.88
C SER A 69 -23.40 -2.60 68.88
N VAL A 70 -23.31 -3.89 68.52
CA VAL A 70 -22.30 -4.41 67.58
C VAL A 70 -22.53 -3.88 66.16
N ASP A 71 -23.78 -3.89 65.68
CA ASP A 71 -24.10 -3.43 64.32
C ASP A 71 -23.97 -1.90 64.20
N LEU A 72 -24.34 -1.15 65.24
CA LEU A 72 -24.14 0.29 65.27
C LEU A 72 -22.64 0.66 65.25
N GLY A 73 -21.81 -0.10 65.98
CA GLY A 73 -20.36 0.05 65.96
C GLY A 73 -19.77 -0.18 64.56
N ARG A 74 -20.26 -1.20 63.84
CA ARG A 74 -19.83 -1.50 62.47
C ARG A 74 -20.20 -0.38 61.48
N LEU A 75 -21.37 0.24 61.63
CA LEU A 75 -21.79 1.37 60.80
C LEU A 75 -20.95 2.63 61.02
N VAL A 76 -20.64 2.96 62.29
CA VAL A 76 -19.78 4.11 62.61
C VAL A 76 -18.38 3.92 62.06
N GLN A 77 -17.86 2.69 62.10
CA GLN A 77 -16.54 2.37 61.56
C GLN A 77 -16.49 2.48 60.03
N GLY A 78 -17.54 2.02 59.34
CA GLY A 78 -17.68 2.22 57.89
C GLY A 78 -17.75 3.71 57.50
N LEU A 79 -18.43 4.53 58.30
CA LEU A 79 -18.52 5.97 58.05
C LEU A 79 -17.17 6.68 58.22
N ALA A 80 -16.36 6.25 59.20
CA ALA A 80 -15.02 6.79 59.43
C ALA A 80 -14.07 6.50 58.25
N GLU A 81 -14.11 5.29 57.69
CA GLU A 81 -13.29 4.92 56.54
C GLU A 81 -13.61 5.76 55.29
N VAL A 82 -14.90 6.01 55.03
CA VAL A 82 -15.33 6.87 53.92
C VAL A 82 -14.83 8.30 54.11
N GLN A 83 -14.88 8.82 55.33
CA GLN A 83 -14.42 10.18 55.63
C GLN A 83 -12.90 10.33 55.43
N GLU A 84 -12.11 9.31 55.77
CA GLU A 84 -10.67 9.28 55.55
C GLU A 84 -10.32 9.31 54.05
N ARG A 85 -11.01 8.49 53.25
CA ARG A 85 -10.82 8.46 51.80
C ARG A 85 -11.21 9.79 51.14
N LEU A 86 -12.27 10.44 51.61
CA LEU A 86 -12.72 11.72 51.06
C LEU A 86 -11.70 12.85 51.34
N LYS A 87 -11.10 12.88 52.53
CA LYS A 87 -10.01 13.81 52.87
C LYS A 87 -8.79 13.62 51.95
N GLY A 88 -8.46 12.38 51.60
CA GLY A 88 -7.39 12.07 50.65
C GLY A 88 -7.67 12.61 49.24
N VAL A 89 -8.94 12.57 48.81
CA VAL A 89 -9.36 13.11 47.51
C VAL A 89 -9.33 14.64 47.50
N GLU A 90 -9.83 15.29 48.55
CA GLU A 90 -9.81 16.75 48.71
C GLU A 90 -8.39 17.31 48.79
N ALA A 91 -7.46 16.56 49.38
CA ALA A 91 -6.05 16.92 49.43
C ALA A 91 -5.32 16.80 48.08
N SER A 92 -5.95 16.21 47.06
CA SER A 92 -5.31 15.99 45.77
C SER A 92 -5.05 17.31 45.01
N PRO A 93 -3.84 17.52 44.47
CA PRO A 93 -3.45 18.76 43.79
C PRO A 93 -4.21 19.02 42.47
N ILE A 94 -4.90 18.01 41.94
CA ILE A 94 -5.77 18.11 40.75
C ILE A 94 -7.02 18.97 41.04
N LEU A 95 -7.51 19.00 42.27
CA LEU A 95 -8.66 19.83 42.65
C LEU A 95 -8.27 21.25 43.04
N LYS A 96 -6.99 21.49 43.37
CA LYS A 96 -6.47 22.81 43.77
C LYS A 96 -6.20 23.73 42.58
N ASN A 97 -5.79 23.16 41.45
CA ASN A 97 -5.62 23.90 40.21
C ASN A 97 -6.77 23.52 39.28
N GLY A 98 -7.68 24.46 39.04
CA GLY A 98 -8.86 24.22 38.21
C GLY A 98 -8.51 23.67 36.81
N PRO A 99 -9.47 23.01 36.14
CA PRO A 99 -9.28 22.43 34.80
C PRO A 99 -8.78 23.47 33.78
N GLU A 100 -9.06 24.76 33.96
CA GLU A 100 -8.57 25.82 33.07
C GLU A 100 -7.04 26.01 33.13
N HIS A 101 -6.41 25.73 34.29
CA HIS A 101 -4.95 25.84 34.42
C HIS A 101 -4.25 24.75 33.62
N HIS A 102 -4.75 23.51 33.69
CA HIS A 102 -4.24 22.38 32.93
C HIS A 102 -4.51 22.55 31.43
N ALA A 103 -5.67 23.07 31.03
CA ALA A 103 -5.96 23.39 29.64
C ALA A 103 -4.97 24.41 29.05
N ARG A 104 -4.68 25.51 29.78
CA ARG A 104 -3.71 26.53 29.35
C ARG A 104 -2.27 26.01 29.30
N ALA A 105 -1.90 25.13 30.23
CA ALA A 105 -0.58 24.49 30.21
C ALA A 105 -0.43 23.56 28.99
N LEU A 106 -1.48 22.78 28.69
CA LEU A 106 -1.53 21.91 27.52
C LEU A 106 -1.46 22.70 26.22
N GLU A 107 -2.25 23.78 26.09
CA GLU A 107 -2.32 24.62 24.91
C GLU A 107 -0.96 25.27 24.58
N ARG A 108 -0.27 25.86 25.57
CA ARG A 108 1.07 26.42 25.36
C ARG A 108 2.13 25.36 25.03
N SER A 109 2.05 24.19 25.68
CA SER A 109 2.97 23.10 25.39
C SER A 109 2.75 22.56 23.96
N GLY A 110 1.49 22.42 23.56
CA GLY A 110 1.07 21.98 22.24
C GLY A 110 1.44 22.97 21.15
N GLU A 111 1.22 24.28 21.35
CA GLU A 111 1.59 25.32 20.40
C GLU A 111 3.10 25.33 20.14
N SER A 112 3.93 25.21 21.19
CA SER A 112 5.38 25.19 20.99
C SER A 112 5.86 23.94 20.24
N LEU A 113 5.30 22.76 20.55
CA LEU A 113 5.62 21.51 19.86
C LEU A 113 5.18 21.54 18.39
N VAL A 114 3.96 22.02 18.11
CA VAL A 114 3.44 22.14 16.74
C VAL A 114 4.27 23.16 15.95
N LYS A 115 4.64 24.29 16.55
CA LYS A 115 5.48 25.30 15.89
C LYS A 115 6.87 24.76 15.58
N THR A 116 7.50 24.06 16.52
CA THR A 116 8.82 23.45 16.29
C THR A 116 8.73 22.35 15.23
N ALA A 117 7.71 21.49 15.27
CA ALA A 117 7.50 20.46 14.25
C ALA A 117 7.26 21.08 12.86
N ALA A 118 6.41 22.11 12.77
CA ALA A 118 6.15 22.82 11.52
C ALA A 118 7.41 23.51 10.97
N GLN A 119 8.25 24.08 11.83
CA GLN A 119 9.53 24.67 11.43
C GLN A 119 10.51 23.63 10.90
N GLN A 120 10.65 22.48 11.59
CA GLN A 120 11.49 21.37 11.14
C GLN A 120 11.01 20.83 9.80
N PHE A 121 9.70 20.58 9.65
CA PHE A 121 9.11 20.16 8.38
C PHE A 121 9.33 21.17 7.25
N GLN A 122 9.23 22.48 7.52
CA GLN A 122 9.52 23.49 6.50
C GLN A 122 10.98 23.50 6.08
N ILE A 123 11.92 23.29 7.02
CA ILE A 123 13.34 23.22 6.72
C ILE A 123 13.63 21.98 5.88
N GLU A 124 13.16 20.82 6.30
CA GLU A 124 13.33 19.56 5.55
C GLU A 124 12.66 19.60 4.18
N ALA A 125 11.45 20.16 4.07
CA ALA A 125 10.76 20.30 2.78
C ALA A 125 11.54 21.20 1.82
N ARG A 126 12.14 22.30 2.31
CA ARG A 126 13.00 23.16 1.48
C ARG A 126 14.26 22.44 1.03
N ASP A 127 14.87 21.64 1.91
CA ASP A 127 16.06 20.87 1.57
C ASP A 127 15.74 19.77 0.55
N LEU A 128 14.66 19.02 0.76
CA LEU A 128 14.16 18.04 -0.19
C LEU A 128 13.84 18.67 -1.54
N GLN A 129 13.20 19.85 -1.57
CA GLN A 129 12.91 20.56 -2.80
C GLN A 129 14.18 21.06 -3.50
N ARG A 130 15.23 21.40 -2.75
CA ARG A 130 16.54 21.77 -3.28
C ARG A 130 17.24 20.57 -3.90
N VAL A 131 17.28 19.45 -3.19
CA VAL A 131 17.84 18.18 -3.66
C VAL A 131 17.08 17.68 -4.89
N ALA A 132 15.76 17.72 -4.87
CA ALA A 132 14.92 17.33 -6.01
C ALA A 132 15.20 18.20 -7.24
N ARG A 133 15.41 19.52 -7.06
CA ARG A 133 15.76 20.42 -8.16
C ARG A 133 17.16 20.15 -8.70
N ASP A 134 18.12 19.88 -7.82
CA ASP A 134 19.49 19.53 -8.21
C ASP A 134 19.51 18.21 -8.99
N MET A 135 18.86 17.16 -8.46
CA MET A 135 18.70 15.89 -9.17
C MET A 135 17.96 16.03 -10.50
N ALA A 136 16.90 16.83 -10.57
CA ALA A 136 16.18 17.08 -11.83
C ALA A 136 17.09 17.75 -12.87
N SER A 137 17.93 18.70 -12.45
CA SER A 137 18.91 19.36 -13.33
C SER A 137 20.01 18.40 -13.80
N GLN A 138 20.47 17.49 -12.93
CA GLN A 138 21.45 16.47 -13.27
C GLN A 138 20.86 15.41 -14.21
N ILE A 139 19.60 15.00 -14.01
CA ILE A 139 18.91 14.06 -14.89
C ILE A 139 18.60 14.70 -16.25
N ALA A 140 18.14 15.96 -16.27
CA ALA A 140 17.89 16.69 -17.51
C ALA A 140 19.19 16.85 -18.32
N SER A 141 20.29 17.26 -17.68
CA SER A 141 21.60 17.36 -18.33
C SER A 141 22.16 16.01 -18.77
N ALA A 142 21.94 14.93 -18.02
CA ALA A 142 22.35 13.58 -18.42
C ALA A 142 21.54 13.06 -19.63
N ARG A 143 20.24 13.36 -19.70
CA ARG A 143 19.38 13.00 -20.83
C ARG A 143 19.76 13.76 -22.10
N GLU A 144 20.10 15.04 -21.95
CA GLU A 144 20.61 15.86 -23.05
C GLU A 144 21.96 15.32 -23.55
N ARG A 145 22.90 15.00 -22.64
CA ARG A 145 24.21 14.42 -22.99
C ARG A 145 24.08 13.12 -23.78
N ARG A 146 23.22 12.18 -23.37
CA ARG A 146 23.04 10.92 -24.13
C ARG A 146 22.48 11.16 -25.53
N THR A 147 21.60 12.14 -25.67
CA THR A 147 21.03 12.51 -26.97
C THR A 147 22.10 13.15 -27.84
N GLN A 148 22.90 14.06 -27.28
CA GLN A 148 24.02 14.72 -27.94
C GLN A 148 25.10 13.72 -28.37
N ASP A 149 25.52 12.80 -27.49
CA ASP A 149 26.51 11.77 -27.79
C ASP A 149 26.02 10.83 -28.90
N ARG A 150 24.72 10.48 -28.89
CA ARG A 150 24.13 9.69 -29.96
C ARG A 150 24.14 10.44 -31.29
N TRP A 151 23.82 11.73 -31.29
CA TRP A 151 23.90 12.57 -32.48
C TRP A 151 25.34 12.73 -32.97
N LEU A 152 26.31 12.91 -32.08
CA LEU A 152 27.73 12.93 -32.43
C LEU A 152 28.19 11.62 -33.04
N GLY A 153 27.75 10.48 -32.48
CA GLY A 153 28.01 9.15 -33.03
C GLY A 153 27.41 8.96 -34.42
N VAL A 154 26.15 9.38 -34.62
CA VAL A 154 25.46 9.31 -35.92
C VAL A 154 26.14 10.21 -36.95
N CYS A 155 26.43 11.47 -36.60
CA CYS A 155 27.14 12.41 -37.48
C CYS A 155 28.55 11.91 -37.82
N GLY A 156 29.26 11.34 -36.85
CA GLY A 156 30.58 10.74 -37.07
C GLY A 156 30.51 9.57 -38.03
N LEU A 157 29.58 8.63 -37.83
CA LEU A 157 29.41 7.47 -38.69
C LEU A 157 28.93 7.86 -40.09
N ALA A 158 27.99 8.80 -40.19
CA ALA A 158 27.52 9.33 -41.47
C ALA A 158 28.63 10.06 -42.23
N GLY A 159 29.42 10.90 -41.54
CA GLY A 159 30.57 11.59 -42.13
C GLY A 159 31.65 10.63 -42.61
N PHE A 160 31.93 9.57 -41.84
CA PHE A 160 32.87 8.53 -42.24
C PHE A 160 32.39 7.77 -43.49
N ALA A 161 31.13 7.35 -43.51
CA ALA A 161 30.54 6.67 -44.66
C ALA A 161 30.55 7.58 -45.91
N ALA A 162 30.18 8.86 -45.75
CA ALA A 162 30.24 9.86 -46.82
C ALA A 162 31.68 10.08 -47.32
N GLY A 163 32.67 10.10 -46.42
CA GLY A 163 34.08 10.21 -46.79
C GLY A 163 34.59 9.04 -47.63
N ILE A 164 34.22 7.80 -47.27
CA ILE A 164 34.55 6.61 -48.07
C ILE A 164 33.91 6.71 -49.46
N LEU A 165 32.62 7.06 -49.53
CA LEU A 165 31.93 7.24 -50.80
C LEU A 165 32.58 8.34 -51.64
N ALA A 166 32.99 9.45 -51.03
CA ALA A 166 33.72 10.49 -51.74
C ALA A 166 35.04 9.96 -52.33
N ILE A 167 35.86 9.24 -51.57
CA ILE A 167 37.14 8.72 -52.09
C ILE A 167 36.93 7.76 -53.27
N LEU A 168 35.90 6.92 -53.24
CA LEU A 168 35.64 5.91 -54.28
C LEU A 168 35.02 6.52 -55.55
N PHE A 169 34.07 7.44 -55.40
CA PHE A 169 33.26 7.92 -56.52
C PHE A 169 33.71 9.28 -57.07
N LEU A 170 34.31 10.14 -56.23
CA LEU A 170 34.69 11.50 -56.63
C LEU A 170 35.71 11.53 -57.79
N PRO A 171 36.75 10.66 -57.83
CA PRO A 171 37.68 10.63 -58.97
C PRO A 171 37.03 10.23 -60.30
N ALA A 172 35.91 9.50 -60.27
CA ALA A 172 35.20 9.04 -61.47
C ALA A 172 34.21 10.08 -62.03
N ILE A 173 33.74 11.01 -61.19
CA ILE A 173 32.72 12.02 -61.56
C ILE A 173 33.36 13.36 -61.93
N LEU A 174 34.61 13.61 -61.50
CA LEU A 174 35.31 14.86 -61.77
C LEU A 174 35.77 14.99 -63.23
N PRO A 175 35.52 16.13 -63.90
CA PRO A 175 36.05 16.40 -65.23
C PRO A 175 37.56 16.66 -65.17
N GLY A 176 38.31 16.03 -66.09
CA GLY A 176 39.77 16.17 -66.22
C GLY A 176 40.56 14.93 -65.75
N PRO A 177 41.90 14.94 -65.85
CA PRO A 177 42.75 13.79 -65.55
C PRO A 177 42.98 13.60 -64.04
N VAL A 178 41.90 13.62 -63.24
CA VAL A 178 41.99 13.50 -61.77
C VAL A 178 42.30 12.05 -61.37
N ALA A 179 41.63 11.07 -61.96
CA ALA A 179 41.87 9.65 -61.69
C ALA A 179 43.34 9.21 -61.87
N PRO A 180 44.03 9.51 -63.00
CA PRO A 180 45.44 9.15 -63.15
C PRO A 180 46.36 9.91 -62.20
N HIS A 181 46.00 11.15 -61.81
CA HIS A 181 46.77 11.90 -60.81
C HIS A 181 46.64 11.27 -59.42
N VAL A 182 45.42 10.92 -59.01
CA VAL A 182 45.17 10.20 -57.75
C VAL A 182 45.90 8.87 -57.73
N ALA A 183 45.85 8.09 -58.81
CA ALA A 183 46.60 6.84 -58.93
C ALA A 183 48.11 7.07 -58.73
N SER A 184 48.68 8.10 -59.35
CA SER A 184 50.11 8.43 -59.19
C SER A 184 50.49 8.77 -57.75
N VAL A 185 49.62 9.49 -57.03
CA VAL A 185 49.81 9.84 -55.61
C VAL A 185 49.69 8.60 -54.71
N VAL A 186 48.66 7.77 -54.91
CA VAL A 186 48.42 6.54 -54.14
C VAL A 186 49.54 5.52 -54.37
N MET A 187 50.02 5.40 -55.60
CA MET A 187 51.12 4.49 -55.97
C MET A 187 52.50 5.07 -55.65
N ALA A 188 52.59 6.34 -55.19
CA ALA A 188 53.83 7.07 -54.97
C ALA A 188 54.81 7.01 -56.16
N LYS A 189 54.27 7.05 -57.39
CA LYS A 189 55.02 6.94 -58.65
C LYS A 189 54.66 8.10 -59.57
N PRO A 190 55.58 8.58 -60.42
CA PRO A 190 55.24 9.55 -61.46
C PRO A 190 54.19 8.95 -62.41
N LEU A 191 53.33 9.81 -63.00
CA LEU A 191 52.14 9.38 -63.75
C LEU A 191 52.43 8.30 -64.80
N TRP A 192 53.53 8.45 -65.54
CA TRP A 192 53.94 7.47 -66.55
C TRP A 192 54.26 6.10 -65.93
N GLN A 193 55.04 6.06 -64.85
CA GLN A 193 55.38 4.80 -64.17
C GLN A 193 54.17 4.17 -63.48
N ALA A 194 53.27 4.98 -62.93
CA ALA A 194 52.00 4.49 -62.39
C ALA A 194 51.18 3.80 -63.50
N GLY A 195 51.06 4.43 -64.67
CA GLY A 195 50.39 3.86 -65.84
C GLY A 195 51.00 2.53 -66.29
N MET A 196 52.33 2.47 -66.43
CA MET A 196 53.04 1.22 -66.77
C MET A 196 52.77 0.11 -65.74
N SER A 197 52.84 0.42 -64.44
CA SER A 197 52.57 -0.58 -63.40
C SER A 197 51.12 -1.06 -63.35
N ILE A 198 50.17 -0.24 -63.78
CA ILE A 198 48.76 -0.66 -63.90
C ILE A 198 48.60 -1.60 -65.10
N MET A 199 49.19 -1.27 -66.25
CA MET A 199 49.14 -2.11 -67.45
C MET A 199 49.81 -3.47 -67.24
N GLU A 200 50.98 -3.48 -66.59
CA GLU A 200 51.70 -4.70 -66.23
C GLU A 200 50.91 -5.57 -65.22
N PHE A 201 50.21 -4.93 -64.28
CA PHE A 201 49.38 -5.64 -63.30
C PHE A 201 48.09 -6.21 -63.91
N ASP A 202 47.48 -5.53 -64.88
CA ASP A 202 46.26 -5.98 -65.56
C ASP A 202 46.53 -7.20 -66.44
N ASP A 203 47.56 -7.13 -67.30
CA ASP A 203 48.01 -8.26 -68.12
C ASP A 203 49.49 -8.11 -68.51
N ALA A 204 50.35 -8.89 -67.85
CA ALA A 204 51.78 -8.89 -68.08
C ALA A 204 52.18 -9.34 -69.51
N ALA A 205 51.41 -10.24 -70.13
CA ALA A 205 51.69 -10.71 -71.50
C ALA A 205 51.30 -9.66 -72.54
N VAL A 206 50.22 -8.90 -72.31
CA VAL A 206 49.89 -7.74 -73.13
C VAL A 206 50.95 -6.66 -72.95
N TRP A 207 51.38 -6.39 -71.73
CA TRP A 207 52.41 -5.40 -71.43
C TRP A 207 53.77 -5.74 -72.09
N ASP A 208 54.18 -7.00 -72.07
CA ASP A 208 55.41 -7.46 -72.72
C ASP A 208 55.42 -7.19 -74.23
N ARG A 209 54.26 -7.33 -74.90
CA ARG A 209 54.12 -6.96 -76.32
C ARG A 209 54.31 -5.46 -76.55
N VAL A 210 53.84 -4.61 -75.62
CA VAL A 210 54.04 -3.16 -75.70
C VAL A 210 55.52 -2.82 -75.50
N VAL A 211 56.18 -3.43 -74.52
CA VAL A 211 57.61 -3.24 -74.26
C VAL A 211 58.45 -3.69 -75.45
N THR A 212 58.20 -4.89 -75.98
CA THR A 212 58.91 -5.43 -77.14
C THR A 212 58.70 -4.55 -78.39
N ALA A 213 57.50 -3.99 -78.58
CA ALA A 213 57.24 -3.04 -79.66
C ALA A 213 58.02 -1.73 -79.46
N ASP A 214 58.04 -1.15 -78.24
CA ASP A 214 58.83 0.05 -77.94
C ASP A 214 60.32 -0.18 -78.18
N GLU A 215 60.85 -1.33 -77.75
CA GLU A 215 62.25 -1.71 -77.99
C GLU A 215 62.56 -1.80 -79.48
N LEU A 216 61.70 -2.43 -80.27
CA LEU A 216 61.84 -2.50 -81.72
C LEU A 216 61.81 -1.11 -82.38
N PHE A 217 60.89 -0.24 -81.95
CA PHE A 217 60.84 1.15 -82.42
C PHE A 217 62.08 1.95 -82.04
N ARG A 218 62.61 1.76 -80.82
CA ARG A 218 63.82 2.45 -80.35
C ARG A 218 65.06 1.97 -81.08
N ALA A 219 65.16 0.68 -81.38
CA ALA A 219 66.24 0.11 -82.18
C ALA A 219 66.23 0.62 -83.63
N ASN A 220 65.06 0.98 -84.17
CA ASN A 220 64.88 1.45 -85.56
C ASN A 220 64.47 2.93 -85.64
N ARG A 221 64.80 3.73 -84.63
CA ARG A 221 64.24 5.08 -84.48
C ARG A 221 64.57 6.00 -85.66
N ALA A 222 65.77 5.87 -86.23
CA ALA A 222 66.21 6.72 -87.33
C ALA A 222 65.48 6.36 -88.64
N GLU A 223 65.37 5.07 -88.91
CA GLU A 223 64.71 4.49 -90.08
C GLU A 223 63.21 4.79 -90.06
N VAL A 224 62.56 4.61 -88.91
CA VAL A 224 61.14 4.93 -88.71
C VAL A 224 60.90 6.43 -88.85
N ALA A 225 61.76 7.29 -88.29
CA ALA A 225 61.61 8.74 -88.42
C ALA A 225 61.75 9.21 -89.88
N ALA A 226 62.72 8.66 -90.62
CA ALA A 226 62.88 8.94 -92.05
C ALA A 226 61.67 8.47 -92.86
N CYS A 227 61.15 7.28 -92.54
CA CYS A 227 59.96 6.70 -93.14
C CYS A 227 58.71 7.59 -92.92
N GLN A 228 58.47 8.02 -91.67
CA GLN A 228 57.37 8.93 -91.34
C GLN A 228 57.50 10.27 -92.06
N ALA A 229 58.72 10.81 -92.17
CA ALA A 229 58.96 12.05 -92.91
C ALA A 229 58.69 11.88 -94.41
N ALA A 230 59.03 10.73 -95.01
CA ALA A 230 58.72 10.43 -96.41
C ALA A 230 57.21 10.25 -96.64
N ALA A 231 56.51 9.58 -95.72
CA ALA A 231 55.05 9.42 -95.76
C ALA A 231 54.35 10.80 -95.69
N ALA A 232 54.78 11.66 -94.76
CA ALA A 232 54.25 13.00 -94.61
C ALA A 232 54.48 13.89 -95.85
N LYS A 233 55.62 13.74 -96.53
CA LYS A 233 55.94 14.50 -97.76
C LYS A 233 55.14 14.04 -98.98
N THR A 234 54.91 12.73 -99.10
CA THR A 234 54.28 12.14 -100.28
C THR A 234 52.77 12.01 -100.15
N GLY A 235 52.24 12.04 -98.92
CA GLY A 235 50.84 11.78 -98.62
C GLY A 235 50.40 10.34 -98.94
N LYS A 236 51.37 9.42 -99.07
CA LYS A 236 51.14 8.01 -99.43
C LYS A 236 51.82 7.10 -98.42
N ASP A 237 51.20 5.94 -98.19
CA ASP A 237 51.76 4.89 -97.36
C ASP A 237 53.17 4.50 -97.84
N GLN A 238 54.11 4.36 -96.89
CA GLN A 238 55.50 3.99 -97.17
C GLN A 238 55.80 2.60 -96.62
N ALA A 239 56.36 1.74 -97.46
CA ALA A 239 56.94 0.48 -97.00
C ALA A 239 58.40 0.73 -96.59
N CYS A 240 58.72 0.41 -95.34
CA CYS A 240 60.04 0.66 -94.76
C CYS A 240 60.60 -0.60 -94.13
N MET A 241 61.90 -0.81 -94.31
CA MET A 241 62.60 -1.97 -93.77
C MET A 241 62.94 -1.71 -92.31
N ILE A 242 62.46 -2.58 -91.43
CA ILE A 242 62.86 -2.60 -90.02
C ILE A 242 63.92 -3.67 -89.81
N THR A 243 64.88 -3.37 -88.95
CA THR A 243 65.91 -4.30 -88.50
C THR A 243 65.45 -4.95 -87.21
N VAL A 244 65.23 -6.26 -87.25
CA VAL A 244 64.98 -7.07 -86.06
C VAL A 244 66.30 -7.69 -85.64
N ALA A 245 66.84 -7.27 -84.51
CA ALA A 245 68.05 -7.87 -83.97
C ALA A 245 67.77 -9.32 -83.53
N VAL A 246 68.71 -10.22 -83.76
CA VAL A 246 68.64 -11.58 -83.23
C VAL A 246 68.73 -11.50 -81.71
N GLY A 247 67.69 -11.95 -81.01
CA GLY A 247 67.66 -11.96 -79.54
C GLY A 247 68.89 -12.70 -78.99
N ARG A 248 69.54 -12.10 -77.99
CA ARG A 248 70.69 -12.69 -77.30
C ARG A 248 70.22 -13.35 -76.01
#